data_AF-A0A2D6G2L6-F1
#
_entry.id   AF-A0A2D6G2L6-F1
#
_cell.length_a   1.000
_cell.length_b   1.000
_cell.length_c   1.000
_cell.angle_alpha   90.00
_cell.angle_beta   90.00
_cell.angle_gamma   90.00
#
_symmetry.space_group_name_H-M   'P 1'
#
loop_
_entity.id
_entity.type
_entity.pdbx_description
1 polymer ?
#
loop_
_entity_poly.entity_id
_entity_poly.type
_entity_poly.pdbx_seq_one_letter_code
_entity_poly.pdbx_strand_id
1 'polypeptide(L)'
;METSPAKVGLIDKLAIGLLILTVVAVISAPQSPLTGALAVLTAVLHLARLLRWRGWQTLREPLVWVLHLGYLWLVAGLLLLGAAGLGGLVPENAALHALTMGAFGTMISAVMTRASLGHTGRALHAGPGTLAIYILVTLAAAARVSAPFLEEQAASMLGFAALCWAGGFGLFSVLYFRVLTGPRR
;
A
#
# COMPACT_ATOMS: atom_id res chain seq x y z
N MET A 1 -16.06 -20.44 -17.41
CA MET A 1 -16.59 -20.46 -16.05
C MET A 1 -15.80 -19.45 -15.24
N GLU A 2 -16.31 -18.23 -15.07
CA GLU A 2 -15.62 -17.21 -14.27
C GLU A 2 -15.64 -17.66 -12.81
N THR A 3 -14.46 -18.00 -12.30
CA THR A 3 -14.30 -18.44 -10.92
C THR A 3 -14.30 -17.21 -10.01
N SER A 4 -15.25 -17.11 -9.10
CA SER A 4 -15.32 -16.00 -8.14
C SER A 4 -14.12 -16.03 -7.17
N PRO A 5 -13.75 -14.89 -6.54
CA PRO A 5 -12.75 -14.86 -5.49
C PRO A 5 -13.06 -15.85 -4.36
N ALA A 6 -12.02 -16.37 -3.71
CA ALA A 6 -12.22 -17.35 -2.65
C ALA A 6 -12.97 -16.72 -1.45
N LYS A 7 -13.90 -17.48 -0.85
CA LYS A 7 -14.57 -17.06 0.39
C LYS A 7 -13.57 -16.94 1.55
N VAL A 8 -13.93 -16.13 2.55
CA VAL A 8 -13.17 -16.00 3.80
C VAL A 8 -12.95 -17.39 4.41
N GLY A 9 -11.71 -17.70 4.76
CA GLY A 9 -11.32 -19.02 5.27
C GLY A 9 -10.23 -18.96 6.33
N LEU A 10 -9.61 -20.12 6.58
CA LEU A 10 -8.57 -20.27 7.59
C LEU A 10 -7.37 -19.35 7.34
N ILE A 11 -6.93 -19.23 6.08
CA ILE A 11 -5.81 -18.34 5.69
C ILE A 11 -6.10 -16.88 6.08
N ASP A 12 -7.35 -16.42 5.94
CA ASP A 12 -7.72 -15.04 6.31
C ASP A 12 -7.61 -14.82 7.83
N LYS A 13 -8.07 -15.78 8.63
CA LYS A 13 -7.99 -15.72 10.09
C LYS A 13 -6.54 -15.77 10.56
N LEU A 14 -5.74 -16.67 9.99
CA LEU A 14 -4.32 -16.81 10.31
C LEU A 14 -3.53 -15.57 9.91
N ALA A 15 -3.79 -15.00 8.73
CA ALA A 15 -3.14 -13.77 8.28
C ALA A 15 -3.40 -12.62 9.26
N ILE A 16 -4.66 -12.40 9.64
CA ILE A 16 -5.02 -11.33 10.60
C ILE A 16 -4.42 -11.59 11.99
N GLY A 17 -4.55 -12.81 12.50
CA GLY A 17 -4.01 -13.16 13.82
C GLY A 17 -2.49 -13.00 13.89
N LEU A 18 -1.78 -13.42 12.85
CA LEU A 18 -0.33 -13.30 12.79
C LEU A 18 0.13 -11.87 12.56
N LEU A 19 -0.64 -11.05 11.83
CA LEU A 19 -0.38 -9.63 11.71
C LEU A 19 -0.48 -8.92 13.06
N ILE A 20 -1.51 -9.22 13.86
CA ILE A 20 -1.64 -8.68 15.22
C ILE A 20 -0.44 -9.09 16.08
N LEU A 21 -0.06 -10.37 16.05
CA LEU A 21 1.11 -10.85 16.79
C LEU A 21 2.40 -10.15 16.33
N THR A 22 2.57 -9.95 15.03
CA THR A 22 3.73 -9.22 14.47
C THR A 22 3.77 -7.78 14.95
N VAL A 23 2.63 -7.08 15.00
CA VAL A 23 2.56 -5.71 15.53
C VAL A 23 2.99 -5.68 17.01
N VAL A 24 2.51 -6.63 17.82
CA VAL A 24 2.92 -6.75 19.24
C VAL A 24 4.42 -7.01 19.35
N ALA A 25 4.97 -7.89 18.51
CA ALA A 25 6.40 -8.19 18.48
C ALA A 25 7.24 -6.97 18.07
N VAL A 26 6.81 -6.21 17.07
CA VAL A 26 7.47 -4.96 16.64
C VAL A 26 7.51 -3.93 17.78
N ILE A 27 6.41 -3.78 18.53
CA ILE A 27 6.36 -2.82 19.65
C ILE A 27 7.23 -3.28 20.82
N SER A 28 7.23 -4.59 21.11
CA SER A 28 7.86 -5.14 22.32
C SER A 28 9.35 -5.43 22.13
N ALA A 29 9.76 -5.81 20.92
CA ALA A 29 11.11 -6.25 20.58
C ALA A 29 11.43 -5.97 19.09
N PRO A 30 11.51 -4.69 18.66
CA PRO A 30 11.57 -4.30 17.25
C PRO A 30 12.76 -4.91 16.48
N GLN A 31 13.91 -5.04 17.14
CA GLN A 31 15.16 -5.51 16.52
C GLN A 31 15.42 -7.01 16.72
N SER A 32 14.44 -7.75 17.23
CA SER A 32 14.61 -9.18 17.49
C SER A 32 14.51 -10.01 16.20
N PRO A 33 15.38 -11.02 16.00
CA PRO A 33 15.22 -12.01 14.92
C PRO A 33 13.85 -12.70 14.93
N LEU A 34 13.24 -12.86 16.11
CA LEU A 34 11.89 -13.40 16.23
C LEU A 34 10.85 -12.49 15.56
N THR A 35 10.95 -11.17 15.77
CA THR A 35 10.09 -10.17 15.12
C THR A 35 10.27 -10.22 13.60
N GLY A 36 11.52 -10.36 13.13
CA GLY A 36 11.82 -10.55 11.71
C GLY A 36 11.17 -11.82 11.13
N ALA A 37 11.32 -12.96 11.80
CA ALA A 37 10.70 -14.22 11.37
C ALA A 37 9.17 -14.14 11.32
N LEU A 38 8.54 -13.54 12.35
CA LEU A 38 7.10 -13.31 12.39
C LEU A 38 6.63 -12.42 11.23
N ALA A 39 7.38 -11.36 10.92
CA ALA A 39 7.08 -10.47 9.80
C ALA A 39 7.13 -11.20 8.44
N VAL A 40 8.15 -12.04 8.20
CA VAL A 40 8.24 -12.86 6.97
C VAL A 40 7.05 -13.83 6.87
N LEU A 41 6.73 -14.55 7.95
CA LEU A 41 5.61 -15.49 7.94
C LEU A 41 4.27 -14.78 7.69
N THR A 42 4.10 -13.59 8.29
CA THR A 42 2.94 -12.73 8.04
C THR A 42 2.88 -12.28 6.59
N ALA A 43 4.00 -11.86 6.00
CA ALA A 43 4.06 -11.48 4.60
C ALA A 43 3.61 -12.62 3.67
N VAL A 44 4.08 -13.85 3.93
CA VAL A 44 3.70 -15.04 3.14
C VAL A 44 2.19 -15.32 3.24
N LEU A 45 1.60 -15.26 4.44
CA LEU A 45 0.16 -15.44 4.60
C LEU A 45 -0.65 -14.33 3.93
N HIS A 46 -0.18 -13.08 4.02
CA HIS A 46 -0.81 -11.96 3.35
C HIS A 46 -0.69 -12.05 1.82
N LEU A 47 0.44 -12.52 1.29
CA LEU A 47 0.60 -12.78 -0.14
C LEU A 47 -0.34 -13.89 -0.62
N ALA A 48 -0.41 -15.00 0.12
CA ALA A 48 -1.35 -16.08 -0.18
C ALA A 48 -2.81 -15.58 -0.17
N ARG A 49 -3.17 -14.73 0.80
CA ARG A 49 -4.48 -14.07 0.87
C ARG A 49 -4.73 -13.17 -0.34
N LEU A 50 -3.75 -12.34 -0.73
CA LEU A 50 -3.85 -11.44 -1.88
C LEU A 50 -4.04 -12.22 -3.20
N LEU A 51 -3.31 -13.32 -3.39
CA LEU A 51 -3.45 -14.17 -4.57
C LEU A 51 -4.83 -14.82 -4.64
N ARG A 52 -5.43 -15.20 -3.50
CA ARG A 52 -6.79 -15.74 -3.43
C ARG A 52 -7.88 -14.73 -3.79
N TRP A 53 -7.59 -13.43 -3.71
CA TRP A 53 -8.52 -12.36 -4.15
C TRP A 53 -8.53 -12.17 -5.65
N ARG A 54 -7.51 -12.67 -6.36
CA ARG A 54 -7.43 -12.63 -7.83
C ARG A 54 -7.48 -11.21 -8.40
N GLY A 55 -6.73 -10.29 -7.79
CA GLY A 55 -6.71 -8.87 -8.17
C GLY A 55 -6.43 -8.60 -9.65
N TRP A 56 -5.77 -9.52 -10.36
CA TRP A 56 -5.57 -9.46 -11.82
C TRP A 56 -6.89 -9.45 -12.62
N GLN A 57 -8.00 -9.93 -12.06
CA GLN A 57 -9.32 -9.83 -12.68
C GLN A 57 -9.89 -8.41 -12.62
N THR A 58 -9.30 -7.53 -11.81
CA THR A 58 -9.77 -6.16 -11.56
C THR A 58 -8.97 -5.09 -12.31
N LEU A 59 -8.06 -5.48 -13.21
CA LEU A 59 -7.16 -4.55 -13.91
C LEU A 59 -7.89 -3.47 -14.74
N ARG A 60 -9.12 -3.74 -15.16
CA ARG A 60 -9.98 -2.77 -15.88
C ARG A 60 -10.64 -1.75 -14.95
N GLU A 61 -10.60 -1.94 -13.65
CA GLU A 61 -11.26 -1.10 -12.64
C GLU A 61 -10.23 -0.48 -11.68
N PRO A 62 -9.71 0.73 -11.98
CA PRO A 62 -8.65 1.34 -11.16
C PRO A 62 -8.99 1.59 -9.72
N LEU A 63 -10.26 1.89 -9.41
CA LEU A 63 -10.73 2.04 -8.02
C LEU A 63 -10.59 0.74 -7.21
N VAL A 64 -10.47 -0.42 -7.86
CA VAL A 64 -10.38 -1.74 -7.23
C VAL A 64 -8.96 -2.28 -7.24
N TRP A 65 -8.25 -2.23 -8.37
CA TRP A 65 -6.90 -2.78 -8.41
C TRP A 65 -5.92 -2.00 -7.52
N VAL A 66 -6.15 -0.69 -7.30
CA VAL A 66 -5.30 0.12 -6.40
C VAL A 66 -5.32 -0.40 -4.96
N LEU A 67 -6.44 -1.00 -4.51
CA LEU A 67 -6.53 -1.63 -3.19
C LEU A 67 -5.64 -2.87 -3.12
N HIS A 68 -5.56 -3.63 -4.21
CA HIS A 68 -4.66 -4.78 -4.31
C HIS A 68 -3.19 -4.33 -4.33
N LEU A 69 -2.90 -3.20 -4.98
CA LEU A 69 -1.56 -2.60 -4.95
C LEU A 69 -1.17 -2.12 -3.55
N GLY A 70 -2.07 -1.45 -2.83
CA GLY A 70 -1.84 -1.06 -1.43
C GLY A 70 -1.63 -2.28 -0.52
N TYR A 71 -2.36 -3.37 -0.77
CA TYR A 71 -2.16 -4.63 -0.05
C TYR A 71 -0.86 -5.34 -0.43
N LEU A 72 -0.40 -5.22 -1.68
CA LEU A 72 0.91 -5.72 -2.11
C LEU A 72 2.04 -4.95 -1.42
N TRP A 73 1.89 -3.63 -1.23
CA TRP A 73 2.83 -2.85 -0.42
C TRP A 73 2.88 -3.31 1.04
N LEU A 74 1.77 -3.76 1.63
CA LEU A 74 1.78 -4.37 2.97
C LEU A 74 2.66 -5.62 2.99
N VAL A 75 2.53 -6.50 1.99
CA VAL A 75 3.40 -7.68 1.84
C VAL A 75 4.87 -7.26 1.71
N ALA A 76 5.16 -6.31 0.83
CA ALA A 76 6.52 -5.82 0.61
C ALA A 76 7.13 -5.20 1.88
N GLY A 77 6.36 -4.38 2.61
CA GLY A 77 6.81 -3.78 3.87
C GLY A 77 7.08 -4.81 4.96
N LEU A 78 6.27 -5.86 5.07
CA LEU A 78 6.50 -6.96 6.00
C LEU A 78 7.74 -7.79 5.63
N LEU A 79 8.01 -8.00 4.34
CA LEU A 79 9.24 -8.66 3.89
C LEU A 79 10.48 -7.82 4.21
N LEU A 80 10.42 -6.51 3.96
CA LEU A 80 11.52 -5.60 4.31
C LEU A 80 11.76 -5.54 5.82
N LEU A 81 10.69 -5.54 6.62
CA LEU A 81 10.77 -5.62 8.08
C LEU A 81 11.41 -6.94 8.53
N GLY A 82 11.02 -8.05 7.90
CA GLY A 82 11.61 -9.36 8.11
C GLY A 82 13.11 -9.38 7.81
N ALA A 83 13.50 -8.83 6.66
CA ALA A 83 14.90 -8.75 6.24
C ALA A 83 15.74 -7.87 7.18
N ALA A 84 15.17 -6.75 7.67
CA ALA A 84 15.82 -5.90 8.67
C ALA A 84 16.08 -6.67 9.98
N GLY A 85 15.08 -7.40 10.49
CA GLY A 85 15.18 -8.14 11.76
C GLY A 85 16.02 -9.42 11.72
N LEU A 86 16.12 -10.09 10.57
CA LEU A 86 16.81 -11.38 10.45
C LEU A 86 18.29 -11.29 10.08
N GLY A 87 18.73 -10.20 9.46
CA GLY A 87 20.12 -10.08 9.02
C GLY A 87 20.67 -8.66 8.96
N GLY A 88 19.89 -7.64 9.34
CA GLY A 88 20.31 -6.25 9.25
C GLY A 88 20.66 -5.77 7.84
N LEU A 89 20.34 -6.57 6.81
CA LEU A 89 20.71 -6.31 5.40
C LEU A 89 19.87 -5.21 4.75
N VAL A 90 18.78 -4.81 5.41
CA VAL A 90 17.83 -3.81 4.93
C VAL A 90 17.69 -2.70 5.98
N PRO A 91 17.79 -1.42 5.59
CA PRO A 91 17.51 -0.32 6.50
C PRO A 91 16.07 -0.37 7.01
N GLU A 92 15.89 -0.27 8.33
CA GLU A 92 14.58 -0.32 8.98
C GLU A 92 13.62 0.76 8.44
N ASN A 93 14.15 1.92 8.05
CA ASN A 93 13.34 3.00 7.47
C ASN A 93 12.68 2.60 6.14
N ALA A 94 13.25 1.68 5.37
CA ALA A 94 12.71 1.23 4.10
C ALA A 94 11.44 0.41 4.35
N ALA A 95 11.46 -0.46 5.36
CA ALA A 95 10.28 -1.20 5.81
C ALA A 95 9.18 -0.26 6.30
N LEU A 96 9.52 0.73 7.14
CA LEU A 96 8.57 1.72 7.64
C LEU A 96 7.92 2.52 6.51
N HIS A 97 8.68 2.99 5.52
CA HIS A 97 8.12 3.73 4.39
C HIS A 97 7.33 2.85 3.42
N ALA A 98 7.69 1.57 3.24
CA ALA A 98 6.88 0.63 2.48
C ALA A 98 5.51 0.40 3.14
N LEU A 99 5.47 0.27 4.48
CA LEU A 99 4.21 0.12 5.23
C LEU A 99 3.39 1.43 5.25
N THR A 100 4.03 2.56 5.51
CA THR A 100 3.33 3.84 5.70
C THR A 100 3.03 4.54 4.38
N MET A 101 4.03 4.88 3.57
CA MET A 101 3.81 5.55 2.29
C MET A 101 3.27 4.59 1.22
N GLY A 102 3.84 3.38 1.15
CA GLY A 102 3.38 2.35 0.22
C GLY A 102 1.98 1.85 0.56
N ALA A 103 1.83 1.13 1.67
CA ALA A 103 0.57 0.45 1.99
C ALA A 103 -0.51 1.45 2.42
N PHE A 104 -0.26 2.26 3.45
CA PHE A 104 -1.29 3.20 3.93
C PHE A 104 -1.54 4.32 2.94
N GLY A 105 -0.51 4.97 2.39
CA GLY A 105 -0.66 6.04 1.40
C GLY A 105 -1.48 5.61 0.19
N THR A 106 -1.16 4.44 -0.39
CA THR A 106 -1.92 3.90 -1.53
C THR A 106 -3.36 3.55 -1.13
N MET A 107 -3.56 2.85 -0.01
CA MET A 107 -4.92 2.47 0.44
C MET A 107 -5.79 3.68 0.79
N ILE A 108 -5.20 4.69 1.42
CA ILE A 108 -5.88 5.95 1.75
C ILE A 108 -6.28 6.66 0.47
N SER A 109 -5.39 6.75 -0.53
CA SER A 109 -5.74 7.37 -1.83
C SER A 109 -6.92 6.66 -2.51
N ALA A 110 -6.97 5.32 -2.42
CA ALA A 110 -8.06 4.50 -2.94
C ALA A 110 -9.40 4.79 -2.22
N VAL A 111 -9.36 4.84 -0.88
CA VAL A 111 -10.54 5.14 -0.06
C VAL A 111 -11.02 6.56 -0.31
N MET A 112 -10.13 7.55 -0.29
CA MET A 112 -10.45 8.96 -0.50
C MET A 112 -11.15 9.19 -1.83
N THR A 113 -10.59 8.66 -2.92
CA THR A 113 -11.14 8.81 -4.28
C THR A 113 -12.50 8.12 -4.42
N ARG A 114 -12.64 6.88 -3.93
CA ARG A 114 -13.90 6.13 -3.99
C ARG A 114 -14.98 6.73 -3.10
N ALA A 115 -14.66 7.09 -1.86
CA ALA A 115 -15.60 7.69 -0.91
C ALA A 115 -16.11 9.06 -1.40
N SER A 116 -15.21 9.86 -1.97
CA SER A 116 -15.58 11.16 -2.55
C SER A 116 -16.61 11.02 -3.66
N LEU A 117 -16.44 10.04 -4.57
CA LEU A 117 -17.43 9.78 -5.63
C LEU A 117 -18.73 9.21 -5.06
N GLY A 118 -18.64 8.15 -4.23
CA GLY A 118 -19.80 7.43 -3.72
C GLY A 118 -20.70 8.25 -2.81
N HIS A 119 -20.14 9.01 -1.86
CA HIS A 119 -20.94 9.83 -0.94
C HIS A 119 -21.52 11.08 -1.59
N THR A 120 -21.01 11.48 -2.75
CA THR A 120 -21.54 12.60 -3.51
C THR A 120 -22.43 12.17 -4.68
N GLY A 121 -22.77 10.86 -4.73
CA GLY A 121 -23.69 10.23 -5.69
C GLY A 121 -23.19 10.22 -7.14
N ARG A 122 -21.90 10.51 -7.36
CA ARG A 122 -21.27 10.42 -8.68
C ARG A 122 -20.94 8.97 -9.03
N ALA A 123 -20.88 8.67 -10.32
CA ALA A 123 -20.45 7.37 -10.82
C ALA A 123 -19.06 7.00 -10.27
N LEU A 124 -18.92 5.75 -9.81
CA LEU A 124 -17.66 5.20 -9.31
C LEU A 124 -16.73 4.85 -10.47
N HIS A 125 -16.20 5.88 -11.13
CA HIS A 125 -15.30 5.73 -12.26
C HIS A 125 -14.00 6.50 -12.02
N ALA A 126 -12.87 5.83 -12.21
CA ALA A 126 -11.55 6.44 -12.15
C ALA A 126 -11.14 6.92 -13.54
N GLY A 127 -11.21 8.24 -13.76
CA GLY A 127 -10.66 8.86 -14.97
C GLY A 127 -9.12 8.96 -14.95
N PRO A 128 -8.51 9.49 -16.02
CA PRO A 128 -7.05 9.62 -16.13
C PRO A 128 -6.40 10.39 -14.97
N GLY A 129 -7.07 11.40 -14.43
CA GLY A 129 -6.58 12.15 -13.26
C GLY A 129 -6.52 11.30 -12.00
N THR A 130 -7.53 10.47 -11.73
CA THR A 130 -7.54 9.52 -10.61
C THR A 130 -6.44 8.48 -10.76
N LEU A 131 -6.24 7.97 -11.99
CA LEU A 131 -5.16 7.05 -12.28
C LEU A 131 -3.78 7.69 -12.03
N ALA A 132 -3.59 8.94 -12.44
CA ALA A 132 -2.35 9.68 -12.20
C ALA A 132 -2.07 9.84 -10.70
N ILE A 133 -3.09 10.09 -9.87
CA ILE A 133 -2.94 10.12 -8.40
C ILE A 133 -2.36 8.80 -7.89
N TYR A 134 -2.92 7.66 -8.28
CA TYR A 134 -2.46 6.35 -7.83
C TYR A 134 -1.01 6.06 -8.27
N ILE A 135 -0.68 6.40 -9.51
CA ILE A 135 0.67 6.22 -10.05
C ILE A 135 1.66 7.10 -9.27
N LEU A 136 1.36 8.39 -9.07
CA LEU A 136 2.23 9.32 -8.35
C LEU A 136 2.49 8.87 -6.91
N VAL A 137 1.44 8.45 -6.18
CA VAL A 137 1.59 7.96 -4.79
C VAL A 137 2.45 6.69 -4.74
N THR A 138 2.26 5.75 -5.66
CA THR A 138 3.09 4.53 -5.71
C THR A 138 4.54 4.82 -6.12
N LEU A 139 4.77 5.69 -7.09
CA LEU A 139 6.12 6.10 -7.49
C LEU A 139 6.84 6.80 -6.34
N ALA A 140 6.13 7.65 -5.58
CA ALA A 140 6.67 8.28 -4.40
C ALA A 140 7.12 7.26 -3.35
N ALA A 141 6.28 6.26 -3.06
CA ALA A 141 6.63 5.19 -2.13
C ALA A 141 7.83 4.36 -2.63
N ALA A 142 7.84 3.98 -3.91
CA ALA A 142 8.93 3.22 -4.51
C ALA A 142 10.28 3.97 -4.42
N ALA A 143 10.30 5.24 -4.80
CA ALA A 143 11.50 6.07 -4.72
C ALA A 143 11.95 6.30 -3.27
N ARG A 144 10.99 6.46 -2.33
CA ARG A 144 11.32 6.62 -0.92
C ARG A 144 11.96 5.36 -0.33
N VAL A 145 11.44 4.20 -0.70
CA VAL A 145 11.92 2.89 -0.23
C VAL A 145 13.25 2.52 -0.88
N SER A 146 13.50 2.91 -2.14
CA SER A 146 14.77 2.64 -2.82
C SER A 146 15.91 3.56 -2.40
N ALA A 147 15.64 4.79 -1.97
CA ALA A 147 16.65 5.79 -1.66
C ALA A 147 17.78 5.31 -0.71
N PRO A 148 17.50 4.58 0.39
CA PRO A 148 18.56 4.09 1.29
C PRO A 148 19.53 3.09 0.65
N PHE A 149 19.18 2.50 -0.49
CA PHE A 149 20.00 1.50 -1.18
C PHE A 149 20.85 2.09 -2.32
N LEU A 150 20.69 3.38 -2.60
CA LEU A 150 21.25 4.04 -3.79
C LEU A 150 22.26 5.14 -3.43
N GLU A 151 22.88 5.08 -2.26
CA GLU A 151 23.93 5.98 -1.73
C GLU A 151 24.00 7.36 -2.41
N GLU A 152 24.78 7.51 -3.49
CA GLU A 152 24.96 8.75 -4.25
C GLU A 152 23.66 9.37 -4.81
N GLN A 153 22.70 8.54 -5.25
CA GLN A 153 21.41 9.00 -5.78
C GLN A 153 20.33 9.16 -4.71
N ALA A 154 20.63 8.88 -3.43
CA ALA A 154 19.65 8.93 -2.35
C ALA A 154 18.94 10.29 -2.29
N ALA A 155 19.68 11.40 -2.34
CA ALA A 155 19.10 12.75 -2.29
C ALA A 155 18.13 13.02 -3.47
N SER A 156 18.52 12.63 -4.68
CA SER A 156 17.69 12.76 -5.88
C SER A 156 16.42 11.91 -5.80
N MET A 157 16.53 10.68 -5.29
CA MET A 157 15.38 9.79 -5.07
C MET A 157 14.42 10.36 -4.03
N LEU A 158 14.92 10.98 -2.96
CA LEU A 158 14.09 11.66 -1.97
C LEU A 158 13.38 12.89 -2.55
N GLY A 159 14.09 13.69 -3.35
CA GLY A 159 13.48 14.83 -4.06
C GLY A 159 12.37 14.38 -5.01
N PHE A 160 12.62 13.33 -5.81
CA PHE A 160 11.62 12.74 -6.69
C PHE A 160 10.42 12.18 -5.89
N ALA A 161 10.68 11.46 -4.79
CA ALA A 161 9.63 10.95 -3.92
C ALA A 161 8.75 12.08 -3.37
N ALA A 162 9.36 13.18 -2.91
CA ALA A 162 8.64 14.34 -2.41
C ALA A 162 7.77 15.00 -3.49
N LEU A 163 8.31 15.19 -4.71
CA LEU A 163 7.57 15.75 -5.84
C LEU A 163 6.39 14.87 -6.25
N CYS A 164 6.59 13.56 -6.36
CA CYS A 164 5.51 12.62 -6.68
C CYS A 164 4.45 12.59 -5.57
N TRP A 165 4.85 12.59 -4.30
CA TRP A 165 3.93 12.60 -3.17
C TRP A 165 3.07 13.88 -3.15
N ALA A 166 3.72 15.05 -3.19
CA ALA A 166 3.04 16.33 -3.22
C ALA A 166 2.16 16.48 -4.47
N GLY A 167 2.65 16.02 -5.63
CA GLY A 167 1.89 16.01 -6.88
C GLY A 167 0.65 15.12 -6.82
N GLY A 168 0.76 13.91 -6.26
CA GLY A 168 -0.36 12.97 -6.13
C GLY A 168 -1.47 13.52 -5.24
N PHE A 169 -1.12 13.98 -4.03
CA PHE A 169 -2.11 14.54 -3.10
C PHE A 169 -2.59 15.93 -3.52
N GLY A 170 -1.74 16.76 -4.11
CA GLY A 170 -2.13 18.05 -4.68
C GLY A 170 -3.13 17.88 -5.84
N LEU A 171 -2.89 16.91 -6.73
CA LEU A 171 -3.82 16.57 -7.81
C LEU A 171 -5.14 16.04 -7.27
N PHE A 172 -5.10 15.19 -6.22
CA PHE A 172 -6.32 14.79 -5.51
C PHE A 172 -7.10 16.02 -5.03
N SER A 173 -6.43 16.93 -4.30
CA SER A 173 -7.07 18.13 -3.77
C SER A 173 -7.73 18.94 -4.86
N VAL A 174 -7.05 19.20 -5.98
CA VAL A 174 -7.62 19.99 -7.10
C VAL A 174 -8.82 19.28 -7.75
N LEU A 175 -8.68 18.00 -8.11
CA LEU A 175 -9.72 17.28 -8.84
C LEU A 175 -10.95 17.00 -7.98
N TYR A 176 -10.74 16.62 -6.73
CA TYR A 176 -11.82 16.21 -5.83
C TYR A 176 -12.40 17.38 -5.03
N PHE A 177 -11.79 18.57 -5.03
CA PHE A 177 -12.37 19.76 -4.39
C PHE A 177 -13.79 20.04 -4.90
N ARG A 178 -14.00 20.07 -6.23
CA ARG A 178 -15.33 20.30 -6.82
C ARG A 178 -16.28 19.12 -6.64
N VAL A 179 -15.75 17.91 -6.54
CA VAL A 179 -16.55 16.72 -6.22
C VAL A 179 -17.16 16.87 -4.83
N LEU A 180 -16.35 17.29 -3.86
CA LEU A 180 -16.72 17.37 -2.45
C LEU A 180 -17.50 18.64 -2.09
N THR A 181 -17.26 19.75 -2.78
CA THR A 181 -17.93 21.05 -2.50
C THR A 181 -19.11 21.34 -3.42
N GLY A 182 -19.21 20.66 -4.56
CA GLY A 182 -20.33 20.82 -5.49
C GLY A 182 -21.60 20.10 -5.03
N PRO A 183 -22.76 20.44 -5.61
CA PRO A 183 -24.01 19.74 -5.33
C PRO A 183 -23.88 18.23 -5.54
N ARG A 184 -24.55 17.46 -4.68
CA ARG A 184 -24.70 16.01 -4.85
C ARG A 184 -25.35 15.72 -6.20
N ARG A 185 -24.87 14.69 -6.89
CA ARG A 185 -25.44 14.19 -8.14
C ARG A 185 -26.08 12.82 -7.94
#